data_AF-A0A6G1R6U0-F1
#
_entry.id   AF-A0A6G1R6U0-F1
#
_cell.length_a   1.000
_cell.length_b   1.000
_cell.length_c   1.000
_cell.angle_alpha   90.00
_cell.angle_beta   90.00
_cell.angle_gamma   90.00
#
_symmetry.space_group_name_H-M   'P 1'
#
loop_
_entity.id
_entity.type
_entity.pdbx_description
1 polymer ?
#
loop_
_entity_poly.entity_id
_entity_poly.type
_entity_poly.pdbx_seq_one_letter_code
_entity_poly.pdbx_strand_id
1 'polypeptide(L)'
;MEDSSEQSQEMRYHMLQRPSMSGLHLVKQGRDRKKVDVQRDFTVASPAEFVTRFGGNKVIEKVLIANNGIAAVKCMRSIRRWSYEMFRNERAIRFVVMVTPEDLKANAEYIKMADHYVPVPGGPNNNNYANVELILDIAKRIPVQAVWAGWGHASENPKLPELLHKNGIAFMGPPSQAMWALGDKIASSIVAQTAGIPTLPWSGSGLRVDWQENDLQKRILNVPQELYEKGYVKDADDGLRAAEEVGYPVMIKASEGGGG
;
A
#
# COMPACT_ATOMS: atom_id res chain seq x y z
N MET A 1 61.42 6.74 -13.36
CA MET A 1 60.19 6.13 -13.90
C MET A 1 59.66 5.07 -12.93
N GLU A 2 59.46 5.42 -11.65
CA GLU A 2 58.89 4.52 -10.64
C GLU A 2 57.72 5.15 -9.86
N ASP A 3 57.38 6.41 -10.13
CA ASP A 3 56.47 7.20 -9.30
C ASP A 3 55.01 7.27 -9.84
N SER A 4 54.70 6.52 -10.91
CA SER A 4 53.35 6.47 -11.52
C SER A 4 52.60 5.15 -11.27
N SER A 5 53.30 4.13 -10.78
CA SER A 5 52.71 2.83 -10.45
C SER A 5 52.13 2.75 -9.04
N GLU A 6 52.68 3.50 -8.07
CA GLU A 6 52.16 3.53 -6.69
C GLU A 6 50.84 4.30 -6.57
N GLN A 7 50.72 5.46 -7.21
CA GLN A 7 49.45 6.22 -7.27
C GLN A 7 48.32 5.42 -7.96
N SER A 8 48.68 4.56 -8.91
CA SER A 8 47.72 3.70 -9.63
C SER A 8 47.24 2.50 -8.79
N GLN A 9 48.03 2.06 -7.80
CA GLN A 9 47.65 1.00 -6.86
C GLN A 9 46.85 1.53 -5.67
N GLU A 10 47.19 2.72 -5.13
CA GLU A 10 46.40 3.37 -4.07
C GLU A 10 44.98 3.73 -4.54
N MET A 11 44.81 4.23 -5.77
CA MET A 11 43.48 4.50 -6.32
C MET A 11 42.63 3.24 -6.52
N ARG A 12 43.25 2.08 -6.75
CA ARG A 12 42.54 0.79 -6.89
C ARG A 12 42.12 0.19 -5.55
N TYR A 13 42.83 0.49 -4.47
CA TYR A 13 42.42 0.05 -3.13
C TYR A 13 41.22 0.82 -2.59
N HIS A 14 41.05 2.09 -2.99
CA HIS A 14 39.92 2.92 -2.54
C HIS A 14 38.58 2.61 -3.22
N MET A 15 38.56 1.89 -4.35
CA MET A 15 37.31 1.56 -5.09
C MET A 15 36.68 0.21 -4.73
N LEU A 16 37.29 -0.60 -3.85
CA LEU A 16 36.82 -1.96 -3.53
C LEU A 16 36.13 -2.14 -2.17
N GLN A 17 35.91 -1.06 -1.40
CA GLN A 17 35.07 -1.12 -0.19
C GLN A 17 33.71 -0.48 -0.44
N ARG A 18 32.83 -1.21 -1.11
CA ARG A 18 31.39 -0.95 -1.02
C ARG A 18 30.91 -1.38 0.37
N PRO A 19 30.10 -0.60 1.09
CA PRO A 19 29.52 -1.05 2.35
C PRO A 19 28.68 -2.30 2.10
N SER A 20 29.08 -3.43 2.67
CA SER A 20 28.27 -4.64 2.68
C SER A 20 27.04 -4.42 3.57
N MET A 21 25.85 -4.73 3.05
CA MET A 21 24.58 -4.78 3.79
C MET A 21 24.48 -6.01 4.72
N SER A 22 25.61 -6.57 5.16
CA SER A 22 25.68 -7.67 6.13
C SER A 22 25.90 -7.14 7.54
N GLY A 23 25.02 -7.55 8.47
CA GLY A 23 24.71 -6.90 9.75
C GLY A 23 25.79 -6.71 10.82
N LEU A 24 27.09 -6.94 10.57
CA LEU A 24 28.13 -6.70 11.58
C LEU A 24 28.66 -5.26 11.61
N HIS A 25 28.63 -4.51 10.51
CA HIS A 25 29.21 -3.16 10.47
C HIS A 25 28.29 -2.08 11.08
N LEU A 26 26.97 -2.31 11.10
CA LEU A 26 25.98 -1.44 11.75
C LEU A 26 26.01 -1.50 13.28
N VAL A 27 26.54 -2.59 13.87
CA VAL A 27 26.51 -2.80 15.33
C VAL A 27 27.54 -1.93 16.06
N LYS A 28 28.67 -1.59 15.40
CA LYS A 28 29.72 -0.78 16.03
C LYS A 28 29.40 0.72 16.07
N GLN A 29 28.78 1.29 15.04
CA GLN A 29 28.37 2.71 15.07
C GLN A 29 27.17 2.99 15.99
N GLY A 30 26.37 1.98 16.32
CA GLY A 30 25.23 2.11 17.22
C GLY A 30 25.57 2.12 18.72
N ARG A 31 26.80 1.75 19.12
CA ARG A 31 27.17 1.65 20.54
C ARG A 31 27.77 2.92 21.13
N ASP A 32 28.37 3.79 20.32
CA ASP A 32 29.07 4.99 20.81
C ASP A 32 28.30 6.31 20.63
N ARG A 33 27.12 6.29 20.01
CA ARG A 33 26.15 7.38 20.14
C ARG A 33 25.41 7.24 21.46
N LYS A 34 26.09 7.75 22.49
CA LYS A 34 25.58 8.25 23.76
C LYS A 34 24.08 8.06 23.95
N LYS A 35 23.75 7.30 25.00
CA LYS A 35 22.70 7.61 25.97
C LYS A 35 22.47 9.12 26.04
N VAL A 36 21.56 9.61 25.21
CA VAL A 36 20.83 10.84 25.45
C VAL A 36 19.56 10.35 26.10
N ASP A 37 19.34 10.73 27.35
CA ASP A 37 18.08 10.53 28.05
C ASP A 37 16.92 10.99 27.16
N VAL A 38 16.19 10.03 26.61
CA VAL A 38 14.86 10.26 26.04
C VAL A 38 13.85 9.34 26.72
N GLN A 39 13.94 9.23 28.04
CA GLN A 39 12.76 8.98 28.87
C GLN A 39 12.06 10.32 29.11
N ARG A 40 11.43 10.87 28.07
CA ARG A 40 10.25 11.69 28.28
C ARG A 40 9.09 10.71 28.23
N ASP A 41 8.23 10.69 29.24
CA ASP A 41 7.01 9.89 29.19
C ASP A 41 6.19 10.31 27.96
N PHE A 42 6.31 9.52 26.88
CA PHE A 42 5.66 9.73 25.59
C PHE A 42 4.21 9.24 25.58
N THR A 43 3.60 9.05 26.76
CA THR A 43 2.24 8.57 26.87
C THR A 43 1.26 9.72 26.68
N VAL A 44 0.50 9.67 25.60
CA VAL A 44 -0.69 10.51 25.39
C VAL A 44 -1.93 9.75 25.85
N ALA A 45 -2.97 10.45 26.30
CA ALA A 45 -4.12 9.81 26.94
C ALA A 45 -5.13 9.19 25.95
N SER A 46 -5.19 9.70 24.72
CA SER A 46 -6.17 9.25 23.71
C SER A 46 -5.69 9.42 22.27
N PRO A 47 -6.26 8.68 21.30
CA PRO A 47 -5.96 8.86 19.88
C PRO A 47 -6.20 10.30 19.38
N ALA A 48 -7.22 11.00 19.90
CA ALA A 48 -7.49 12.39 19.53
C ALA A 48 -6.35 13.36 19.94
N GLU A 49 -5.85 13.19 21.16
CA GLU A 49 -4.70 13.95 21.67
C GLU A 49 -3.43 13.62 20.88
N PHE A 50 -3.21 12.33 20.58
CA PHE A 50 -2.10 11.89 19.73
C PHE A 50 -2.13 12.63 18.39
N VAL A 51 -3.27 12.61 17.70
CA VAL A 51 -3.41 13.24 16.37
C VAL A 51 -3.12 14.73 16.46
N THR A 52 -3.64 15.43 17.46
CA THR A 52 -3.36 16.87 17.66
C THR A 52 -1.87 17.12 17.90
N ARG A 53 -1.25 16.33 18.79
CA ARG A 53 0.16 16.47 19.17
C ARG A 53 1.12 16.23 18.00
N PHE A 54 0.80 15.27 17.14
CA PHE A 54 1.64 14.88 16.01
C PHE A 54 1.24 15.56 14.68
N GLY A 55 0.33 16.55 14.73
CA GLY A 55 -0.06 17.34 13.55
C GLY A 55 -0.89 16.57 12.52
N GLY A 56 -1.62 15.54 12.94
CA GLY A 56 -2.59 14.86 12.10
C GLY A 56 -3.91 15.64 11.97
N ASN A 57 -4.69 15.31 10.95
CA ASN A 57 -5.92 16.04 10.57
C ASN A 57 -7.21 15.21 10.71
N LYS A 58 -7.11 13.92 11.00
CA LYS A 58 -8.26 13.00 11.14
C LYS A 58 -8.01 12.06 12.30
N VAL A 59 -8.94 12.04 13.26
CA VAL A 59 -8.90 11.12 14.38
C VAL A 59 -9.54 9.79 13.98
N ILE A 60 -8.81 8.69 14.19
CA ILE A 60 -9.28 7.32 13.93
C ILE A 60 -9.20 6.56 15.25
N GLU A 61 -10.36 6.19 15.80
CA GLU A 61 -10.47 5.41 17.05
C GLU A 61 -11.06 4.02 16.82
N LYS A 62 -11.76 3.84 15.70
CA LYS A 62 -12.44 2.61 15.35
C LYS A 62 -12.23 2.30 13.86
N VAL A 63 -11.70 1.11 13.60
CA VAL A 63 -11.35 0.61 12.28
C VAL A 63 -12.23 -0.59 11.95
N LEU A 64 -12.89 -0.56 10.79
CA LEU A 64 -13.48 -1.75 10.18
C LEU A 64 -12.43 -2.50 9.36
N ILE A 65 -12.25 -3.78 9.64
CA ILE A 65 -11.42 -4.66 8.84
C ILE A 65 -12.31 -5.36 7.81
N ALA A 66 -12.13 -4.98 6.55
CA ALA A 66 -12.78 -5.58 5.38
C ALA A 66 -11.92 -6.72 4.80
N ASN A 67 -11.49 -7.63 5.68
CA ASN A 67 -10.65 -8.78 5.35
C ASN A 67 -10.82 -9.86 6.44
N ASN A 68 -10.31 -11.06 6.20
CA ASN A 68 -10.31 -12.17 7.15
C ASN A 68 -8.89 -12.76 7.33
N GLY A 69 -8.82 -13.96 7.89
CA GLY A 69 -7.61 -14.76 7.98
C GLY A 69 -6.39 -14.03 8.59
N ILE A 70 -5.22 -14.30 8.02
CA ILE A 70 -3.93 -13.79 8.51
C ILE A 70 -3.80 -12.26 8.37
N ALA A 71 -4.45 -11.65 7.36
CA ALA A 71 -4.43 -10.21 7.14
C ALA A 71 -5.05 -9.48 8.33
N ALA A 72 -6.25 -9.90 8.73
CA ALA A 72 -6.96 -9.33 9.87
C ALA A 72 -6.16 -9.52 11.19
N VAL A 73 -5.63 -10.72 11.43
CA VAL A 73 -4.81 -11.02 12.62
C VAL A 73 -3.56 -10.13 12.67
N LYS A 74 -2.82 -10.04 11.56
CA LYS A 74 -1.56 -9.28 11.52
C LYS A 74 -1.83 -7.78 11.70
N CYS A 75 -2.89 -7.25 11.09
CA CYS A 75 -3.31 -5.87 11.27
C CYS A 75 -3.58 -5.56 12.74
N MET A 76 -4.48 -6.31 13.37
CA MET A 76 -4.86 -6.10 14.77
C MET A 76 -3.66 -6.23 15.70
N ARG A 77 -2.85 -7.30 15.59
CA ARG A 77 -1.65 -7.47 16.44
C ARG A 77 -0.67 -6.30 16.30
N SER A 78 -0.45 -5.83 15.07
CA SER A 78 0.53 -4.77 14.82
C SER A 78 0.05 -3.43 15.40
N ILE A 79 -1.21 -3.07 15.15
CA ILE A 79 -1.77 -1.81 15.66
C ILE A 79 -1.96 -1.86 17.17
N ARG A 80 -2.39 -3.00 17.75
CA ARG A 80 -2.52 -3.15 19.20
C ARG A 80 -1.18 -3.06 19.92
N ARG A 81 -0.13 -3.69 19.36
CA ARG A 81 1.23 -3.56 19.89
C ARG A 81 1.68 -2.11 19.89
N TRP A 82 1.56 -1.42 18.75
CA TRP A 82 1.88 0.00 18.65
C TRP A 82 1.02 0.85 19.60
N SER A 83 -0.27 0.55 19.72
CA SER A 83 -1.19 1.24 20.63
C SER A 83 -0.79 1.06 22.10
N TYR A 84 -0.34 -0.13 22.49
CA TYR A 84 0.19 -0.37 23.83
C TYR A 84 1.51 0.37 24.07
N GLU A 85 2.38 0.42 23.07
CA GLU A 85 3.64 1.15 23.12
C GLU A 85 3.42 2.67 23.26
N MET A 86 2.38 3.23 22.63
CA MET A 86 2.08 4.67 22.63
C MET A 86 1.15 5.12 23.77
N PHE A 87 0.09 4.36 24.04
CA PHE A 87 -1.00 4.73 24.97
C PHE A 87 -1.00 3.91 26.26
N ARG A 88 -0.14 2.89 26.39
CA ARG A 88 -0.23 1.84 27.44
C ARG A 88 -1.60 1.15 27.49
N ASN A 89 -2.32 1.21 26.37
CA ASN A 89 -3.63 0.62 26.17
C ASN A 89 -3.70 0.01 24.77
N GLU A 90 -3.70 -1.32 24.69
CA GLU A 90 -3.78 -2.01 23.41
C GLU A 90 -5.11 -1.79 22.68
N ARG A 91 -6.16 -1.39 23.40
CA ARG A 91 -7.51 -1.11 22.86
C ARG A 91 -7.76 0.38 22.59
N ALA A 92 -6.71 1.21 22.59
CA ALA A 92 -6.83 2.62 22.20
C ALA A 92 -7.44 2.77 20.79
N ILE A 93 -7.10 1.85 19.89
CA ILE A 93 -7.73 1.70 18.57
C ILE A 93 -8.61 0.44 18.59
N ARG A 94 -9.91 0.61 18.34
CA ARG A 94 -10.90 -0.46 18.36
C ARG A 94 -11.07 -1.08 16.98
N PHE A 95 -11.29 -2.39 16.94
CA PHE A 95 -11.49 -3.14 15.71
C PHE A 95 -12.90 -3.71 15.60
N VAL A 96 -13.52 -3.44 14.45
CA VAL A 96 -14.74 -4.10 13.98
C VAL A 96 -14.33 -5.03 12.85
N VAL A 97 -14.77 -6.28 12.86
CA VAL A 97 -14.45 -7.25 11.79
C VAL A 97 -15.72 -7.76 11.11
N MET A 98 -15.65 -8.00 9.80
CA MET A 98 -16.70 -8.71 9.06
C MET A 98 -16.48 -10.22 9.20
N VAL A 99 -17.55 -10.98 9.45
CA VAL A 99 -17.45 -12.43 9.72
C VAL A 99 -18.47 -13.20 8.91
N THR A 100 -17.98 -14.09 8.05
CA THR A 100 -18.80 -15.03 7.30
C THR A 100 -19.19 -16.24 8.17
N PRO A 101 -20.28 -16.97 7.86
CA PRO A 101 -20.61 -18.22 8.52
C PRO A 101 -19.47 -19.25 8.47
N GLU A 102 -18.71 -19.27 7.37
CA GLU A 102 -17.57 -20.16 7.16
C GLU A 102 -16.41 -19.82 8.08
N ASP A 103 -16.04 -18.54 8.19
CA ASP A 103 -15.01 -18.07 9.13
C ASP A 103 -15.41 -18.36 10.59
N LEU A 104 -16.69 -18.17 10.92
CA LEU A 104 -17.21 -18.46 12.25
C LEU A 104 -17.17 -19.96 12.56
N LYS A 105 -17.56 -20.80 11.60
CA LYS A 105 -17.50 -22.27 11.73
C LYS A 105 -16.05 -22.77 11.86
N ALA A 106 -15.11 -22.14 11.15
CA ALA A 106 -13.69 -22.42 11.25
C ALA A 106 -13.05 -21.89 12.54
N ASN A 107 -13.79 -21.12 13.35
CA ASN A 107 -13.33 -20.53 14.61
C ASN A 107 -12.11 -19.60 14.43
N ALA A 108 -12.11 -18.83 13.33
CA ALA A 108 -10.98 -18.01 12.91
C ALA A 108 -10.52 -17.03 13.99
N GLU A 109 -9.21 -16.94 14.23
CA GLU A 109 -8.63 -16.22 15.38
C GLU A 109 -8.93 -14.73 15.37
N TYR A 110 -9.06 -14.13 14.18
CA TYR A 110 -9.35 -12.71 14.05
C TYR A 110 -10.70 -12.33 14.69
N ILE A 111 -11.67 -13.26 14.69
CA ILE A 111 -13.00 -13.03 15.29
C ILE A 111 -12.88 -12.81 16.79
N LYS A 112 -12.09 -13.66 17.47
CA LYS A 112 -11.85 -13.57 18.92
C LYS A 112 -10.98 -12.38 19.30
N MET A 113 -10.12 -11.95 18.38
CA MET A 113 -9.23 -10.82 18.60
C MET A 113 -9.97 -9.50 18.51
N ALA A 114 -10.96 -9.38 17.64
CA ALA A 114 -11.70 -8.14 17.42
C ALA A 114 -12.47 -7.66 18.65
N ASP A 115 -12.75 -6.35 18.71
CA ASP A 115 -13.56 -5.76 19.78
C ASP A 115 -15.06 -5.89 19.50
N HIS A 116 -15.42 -5.95 18.22
CA HIS A 116 -16.77 -6.18 17.74
C HIS A 116 -16.72 -6.92 16.41
N TYR A 117 -17.73 -7.75 16.13
CA TYR A 117 -17.85 -8.40 14.83
C TYR A 117 -19.24 -8.21 14.24
N VAL A 118 -19.32 -8.24 12.91
CA VAL A 118 -20.55 -8.09 12.15
C VAL A 118 -20.74 -9.33 11.28
N PRO A 119 -21.84 -10.07 11.43
CA PRO A 119 -22.14 -11.18 10.54
C PRO A 119 -22.43 -10.65 9.13
N VAL A 120 -21.83 -11.28 8.13
CA VAL A 120 -22.01 -10.96 6.70
C VAL A 120 -22.37 -12.23 5.91
N PRO A 121 -22.89 -12.11 4.68
CA PRO A 121 -23.22 -13.28 3.85
C PRO A 121 -22.00 -14.19 3.60
N GLY A 122 -22.23 -15.50 3.57
CA GLY A 122 -21.22 -16.49 3.20
C GLY A 122 -21.00 -16.63 1.70
N GLY A 123 -20.34 -17.71 1.30
CA GLY A 123 -20.04 -18.00 -0.11
C GLY A 123 -18.89 -17.17 -0.69
N PRO A 124 -18.85 -16.97 -2.02
CA PRO A 124 -17.75 -16.29 -2.69
C PRO A 124 -17.53 -14.85 -2.18
N ASN A 125 -16.30 -14.35 -2.32
CA ASN A 125 -15.90 -13.10 -1.68
C ASN A 125 -16.66 -11.85 -2.18
N ASN A 126 -17.24 -11.90 -3.38
CA ASN A 126 -18.10 -10.87 -3.96
C ASN A 126 -19.40 -10.61 -3.15
N ASN A 127 -19.78 -11.53 -2.28
CA ASN A 127 -20.93 -11.39 -1.39
C ASN A 127 -20.54 -10.74 -0.04
N ASN A 128 -19.24 -10.69 0.29
CA ASN A 128 -18.75 -10.26 1.59
C ASN A 128 -17.54 -9.30 1.49
N TYR A 129 -16.31 -9.79 1.63
CA TYR A 129 -15.09 -9.00 1.78
C TYR A 129 -14.69 -8.21 0.53
N ALA A 130 -15.17 -8.61 -0.65
CA ALA A 130 -14.95 -7.89 -1.91
C ALA A 130 -16.15 -7.00 -2.30
N ASN A 131 -17.23 -7.03 -1.52
CA ASN A 131 -18.45 -6.27 -1.80
C ASN A 131 -18.34 -4.85 -1.24
N VAL A 132 -18.06 -3.89 -2.11
CA VAL A 132 -17.79 -2.51 -1.70
C VAL A 132 -19.02 -1.85 -1.08
N GLU A 133 -20.20 -2.09 -1.63
CA GLU A 133 -21.46 -1.54 -1.18
C GLU A 133 -21.81 -2.05 0.23
N LEU A 134 -21.59 -3.34 0.48
CA LEU A 134 -21.77 -3.95 1.80
C LEU A 134 -20.77 -3.40 2.82
N ILE A 135 -19.49 -3.26 2.45
CA ILE A 135 -18.47 -2.69 3.34
C ILE A 135 -18.86 -1.27 3.74
N LEU A 136 -19.33 -0.47 2.77
CA LEU A 136 -19.81 0.88 3.02
C LEU A 136 -21.04 0.89 3.95
N ASP A 137 -22.03 0.03 3.70
CA ASP A 137 -23.21 -0.10 4.55
C ASP A 137 -22.83 -0.40 6.00
N ILE A 138 -21.96 -1.39 6.21
CA ILE A 138 -21.48 -1.77 7.54
C ILE A 138 -20.74 -0.61 8.20
N ALA A 139 -19.87 0.09 7.46
CA ALA A 139 -19.10 1.21 7.97
C ALA A 139 -19.97 2.43 8.32
N LYS A 140 -21.15 2.57 7.70
CA LYS A 140 -22.15 3.59 8.05
C LYS A 140 -23.00 3.15 9.25
N ARG A 141 -23.45 1.90 9.27
CA ARG A 141 -24.28 1.34 10.36
C ARG A 141 -23.53 1.28 11.68
N ILE A 142 -22.27 0.87 11.64
CA ILE A 142 -21.36 0.95 12.77
C ILE A 142 -20.43 2.10 12.47
N PRO A 143 -20.65 3.30 13.03
CA PRO A 143 -19.87 4.48 12.69
C PRO A 143 -18.40 4.24 13.06
N VAL A 144 -17.65 3.80 12.07
CA VAL A 144 -16.19 3.64 12.08
C VAL A 144 -15.59 4.86 11.41
N GLN A 145 -14.40 5.26 11.85
CA GLN A 145 -13.72 6.40 11.26
C GLN A 145 -12.87 5.97 10.06
N ALA A 146 -12.49 4.69 10.00
CA ALA A 146 -11.68 4.17 8.91
C ALA A 146 -11.99 2.71 8.56
N VAL A 147 -11.63 2.33 7.34
CA VAL A 147 -11.65 0.94 6.84
C VAL A 147 -10.23 0.53 6.45
N TRP A 148 -9.86 -0.71 6.81
CA TRP A 148 -8.62 -1.35 6.37
C TRP A 148 -8.94 -2.63 5.58
N ALA A 149 -8.41 -2.74 4.37
CA ALA A 149 -8.67 -3.86 3.47
C ALA A 149 -7.50 -4.85 3.34
N GLY A 150 -6.28 -4.49 3.77
CA GLY A 150 -5.12 -5.39 3.67
C GLY A 150 -4.78 -5.76 2.23
N TRP A 151 -4.76 -7.06 1.93
CA TRP A 151 -4.52 -7.60 0.59
C TRP A 151 -5.63 -8.58 0.19
N GLY A 152 -5.85 -8.70 -1.12
CA GLY A 152 -6.96 -9.46 -1.69
C GLY A 152 -8.31 -8.77 -1.47
N HIS A 153 -9.38 -9.41 -1.95
CA HIS A 153 -10.73 -8.89 -1.85
C HIS A 153 -10.86 -7.48 -2.47
N ALA A 154 -11.36 -6.50 -1.72
CA ALA A 154 -11.49 -5.11 -2.19
C ALA A 154 -10.22 -4.26 -1.98
N SER A 155 -9.07 -4.83 -1.62
CA SER A 155 -7.85 -4.06 -1.34
C SER A 155 -7.34 -3.22 -2.51
N GLU A 156 -7.56 -3.68 -3.73
CA GLU A 156 -7.12 -3.05 -4.98
C GLU A 156 -8.30 -2.46 -5.77
N ASN A 157 -9.50 -2.45 -5.19
CA ASN A 157 -10.68 -1.92 -5.86
C ASN A 157 -10.82 -0.41 -5.59
N PRO A 158 -10.60 0.47 -6.59
CA PRO A 158 -10.63 1.93 -6.41
C PRO A 158 -12.00 2.48 -5.99
N LYS A 159 -13.09 1.73 -6.19
CA LYS A 159 -14.43 2.13 -5.74
C LYS A 159 -14.54 2.17 -4.22
N LEU A 160 -13.77 1.35 -3.50
CA LEU A 160 -13.82 1.30 -2.04
C LEU A 160 -13.38 2.64 -1.40
N PRO A 161 -12.15 3.13 -1.60
CA PRO A 161 -11.75 4.43 -1.07
C PRO A 161 -12.60 5.58 -1.61
N GLU A 162 -13.09 5.50 -2.86
CA GLU A 162 -13.96 6.52 -3.43
C GLU A 162 -15.27 6.68 -2.63
N LEU A 163 -15.98 5.57 -2.43
CA LEU A 163 -17.27 5.58 -1.73
C LEU A 163 -17.11 5.89 -0.24
N LEU A 164 -16.06 5.38 0.41
CA LEU A 164 -15.77 5.70 1.80
C LEU A 164 -15.49 7.20 1.98
N HIS A 165 -14.67 7.79 1.10
CA HIS A 165 -14.34 9.21 1.14
C HIS A 165 -15.58 10.10 0.94
N LYS A 166 -16.46 9.75 -0.03
CA LYS A 166 -17.75 10.44 -0.24
C LYS A 166 -18.66 10.42 1.00
N ASN A 167 -18.49 9.44 1.89
CA ASN A 167 -19.26 9.30 3.14
C ASN A 167 -18.44 9.74 4.38
N GLY A 168 -17.29 10.40 4.21
CA GLY A 168 -16.49 10.92 5.32
C GLY A 168 -15.72 9.86 6.13
N ILE A 169 -15.65 8.63 5.63
CA ILE A 169 -14.94 7.50 6.23
C ILE A 169 -13.55 7.40 5.59
N ALA A 170 -12.50 7.30 6.40
CA ALA A 170 -11.15 7.19 5.90
C ALA A 170 -10.87 5.77 5.36
N PHE A 171 -10.01 5.68 4.35
CA PHE A 171 -9.44 4.41 3.92
C PHE A 171 -7.97 4.34 4.35
N MET A 172 -7.58 3.28 5.05
CA MET A 172 -6.20 3.06 5.50
C MET A 172 -5.35 2.46 4.38
N GLY A 173 -5.22 3.22 3.29
CA GLY A 173 -4.50 2.86 2.08
C GLY A 173 -4.48 4.03 1.09
N PRO A 174 -4.06 3.82 -0.17
CA PRO A 174 -4.05 4.89 -1.16
C PRO A 174 -5.48 5.36 -1.49
N PRO A 175 -5.67 6.65 -1.84
CA PRO A 175 -6.95 7.14 -2.36
C PRO A 175 -7.26 6.48 -3.72
N SER A 176 -8.54 6.50 -4.12
CA SER A 176 -9.05 5.86 -5.35
C SER A 176 -8.22 6.19 -6.60
N GLN A 177 -7.89 7.47 -6.82
CA GLN A 177 -7.10 7.91 -7.96
C GLN A 177 -5.70 7.30 -7.97
N ALA A 178 -5.00 7.31 -6.82
CA ALA A 178 -3.66 6.72 -6.71
C ALA A 178 -3.71 5.19 -6.82
N MET A 179 -4.75 4.56 -6.26
CA MET A 179 -4.98 3.12 -6.34
C MET A 179 -5.19 2.68 -7.79
N TRP A 180 -5.99 3.41 -8.57
CA TRP A 180 -6.18 3.11 -9.99
C TRP A 180 -4.92 3.38 -10.80
N ALA A 181 -4.33 4.57 -10.65
CA ALA A 181 -3.17 4.99 -11.45
C ALA A 181 -1.93 4.11 -11.24
N LEU A 182 -1.78 3.50 -10.06
CA LEU A 182 -0.62 2.65 -9.74
C LEU A 182 -0.95 1.16 -9.67
N GLY A 183 -2.22 0.78 -9.54
CA GLY A 183 -2.67 -0.61 -9.51
C GLY A 183 -2.84 -1.23 -10.90
N ASP A 184 -3.35 -0.46 -11.86
CA ASP A 184 -3.45 -0.91 -13.25
C ASP A 184 -2.05 -0.93 -13.89
N LYS A 185 -1.66 -2.07 -14.48
CA LYS A 185 -0.30 -2.26 -15.03
C LYS A 185 0.05 -1.28 -16.14
N ILE A 186 -0.93 -0.85 -16.93
CA ILE A 186 -0.77 0.06 -18.07
C ILE A 186 -0.62 1.48 -17.54
N ALA A 187 -1.58 1.94 -16.73
CA ALA A 187 -1.55 3.27 -16.12
C ALA A 187 -0.26 3.44 -15.30
N SER A 188 0.08 2.46 -14.46
CA SER A 188 1.27 2.47 -13.62
C SER A 188 2.57 2.55 -14.42
N SER A 189 2.66 1.83 -15.55
CA SER A 189 3.82 1.90 -16.46
C SER A 189 3.94 3.26 -17.13
N ILE A 190 2.82 3.90 -17.48
CA ILE A 190 2.82 5.26 -18.04
C ILE A 190 3.26 6.28 -16.98
N VAL A 191 2.79 6.14 -15.73
CA VAL A 191 3.23 6.98 -14.61
C VAL A 191 4.74 6.82 -14.36
N ALA A 192 5.23 5.57 -14.35
CA ALA A 192 6.65 5.28 -14.18
C ALA A 192 7.50 5.92 -15.28
N GLN A 193 7.09 5.79 -16.55
CA GLN A 193 7.78 6.42 -17.69
C GLN A 193 7.74 7.95 -17.64
N THR A 194 6.63 8.52 -17.15
CA THR A 194 6.50 9.98 -16.92
C THR A 194 7.51 10.45 -15.86
N ALA A 195 7.74 9.65 -14.82
CA ALA A 195 8.75 9.91 -13.80
C ALA A 195 10.19 9.57 -14.23
N GLY A 196 10.41 9.13 -15.48
CA GLY A 196 11.74 8.74 -15.98
C GLY A 196 12.24 7.40 -15.43
N ILE A 197 11.36 6.57 -14.88
CA ILE A 197 11.69 5.24 -14.36
C ILE A 197 11.69 4.25 -15.53
N PRO A 198 12.77 3.48 -15.74
CA PRO A 198 12.81 2.45 -16.78
C PRO A 198 11.74 1.37 -16.57
N THR A 199 10.97 1.06 -17.62
CA THR A 199 10.00 -0.05 -17.67
C THR A 199 10.48 -1.11 -18.65
N LEU A 200 10.05 -2.36 -18.45
CA LEU A 200 10.29 -3.42 -19.44
C LEU A 200 9.62 -3.07 -20.79
N PRO A 201 10.13 -3.59 -21.93
CA PRO A 201 9.46 -3.43 -23.22
C PRO A 201 8.04 -3.98 -23.19
N TRP A 202 7.09 -3.17 -23.66
CA TRP A 202 5.67 -3.49 -23.74
C TRP A 202 4.99 -2.64 -24.84
N SER A 203 3.74 -2.93 -25.15
CA SER A 203 2.94 -2.22 -26.17
C SER A 203 2.85 -0.70 -25.97
N GLY A 204 2.96 -0.20 -24.74
CA GLY A 204 2.93 1.22 -24.40
C GLY A 204 4.30 1.85 -24.09
N SER A 205 5.38 1.32 -24.67
CA SER A 205 6.72 1.89 -24.51
C SER A 205 6.78 3.31 -25.09
N GLY A 206 7.32 4.26 -24.33
CA GLY A 206 7.42 5.68 -24.71
C GLY A 206 6.22 6.54 -24.31
N LEU A 207 5.14 5.96 -23.79
CA LEU A 207 3.97 6.71 -23.35
C LEU A 207 4.26 7.50 -22.07
N ARG A 208 4.04 8.81 -22.11
CA ARG A 208 4.22 9.73 -20.98
C ARG A 208 3.07 10.71 -20.91
N VAL A 209 2.67 11.06 -19.69
CA VAL A 209 1.75 12.16 -19.44
C VAL A 209 2.54 13.47 -19.53
N ASP A 210 2.00 14.47 -20.22
CA ASP A 210 2.53 15.83 -20.15
C ASP A 210 2.25 16.38 -18.75
N TRP A 211 3.29 16.40 -17.91
CA TRP A 211 3.21 16.81 -16.52
C TRP A 211 4.15 17.99 -16.28
N GLN A 212 3.58 19.16 -15.99
CA GLN A 212 4.34 20.38 -15.76
C GLN A 212 4.53 20.65 -14.26
N GLU A 213 5.53 21.46 -13.91
CA GLU A 213 5.78 21.85 -12.51
C GLU A 213 4.57 22.53 -11.85
N ASN A 214 3.73 23.22 -12.62
CA ASN A 214 2.50 23.83 -12.13
C ASN A 214 1.46 22.78 -11.66
N ASP A 215 1.51 21.55 -12.18
CA ASP A 215 0.63 20.45 -11.77
C ASP A 215 1.09 19.79 -10.47
N LEU A 216 2.31 20.07 -9.98
CA LEU A 216 2.77 19.65 -8.64
C LEU A 216 1.84 20.16 -7.54
N GLN A 217 1.21 21.33 -7.74
CA GLN A 217 0.24 21.88 -6.80
C GLN A 217 -1.03 21.04 -6.71
N LYS A 218 -1.45 20.40 -7.82
CA LYS A 218 -2.63 19.53 -7.86
C LYS A 218 -2.39 18.19 -7.18
N ARG A 219 -1.13 17.76 -7.00
CA ARG A 219 -0.69 16.49 -6.37
C ARG A 219 -1.37 15.22 -6.93
N ILE A 220 -2.01 15.31 -8.09
CA ILE A 220 -2.85 14.25 -8.67
C ILE A 220 -2.46 14.09 -10.14
N LEU A 221 -1.89 12.93 -10.48
CA LEU A 221 -1.58 12.56 -11.85
C LEU A 221 -2.66 11.60 -12.38
N ASN A 222 -3.30 12.01 -13.47
CA ASN A 222 -4.29 11.20 -14.18
C ASN A 222 -3.72 10.84 -15.55
N VAL A 223 -3.79 9.57 -15.92
CA VAL A 223 -3.45 9.11 -17.27
C VAL A 223 -4.67 9.37 -18.17
N PRO A 224 -4.58 10.23 -19.20
CA PRO A 224 -5.69 10.49 -20.11
C PRO A 224 -6.13 9.22 -20.82
N GLN A 225 -7.43 9.05 -21.05
CA GLN A 225 -7.98 7.86 -21.70
C GLN A 225 -7.34 7.61 -23.07
N GLU A 226 -7.17 8.65 -23.90
CA GLU A 226 -6.51 8.54 -25.21
C GLU A 226 -5.06 8.05 -25.13
N LEU A 227 -4.36 8.35 -24.02
CA LEU A 227 -3.00 7.87 -23.78
C LEU A 227 -3.02 6.42 -23.28
N TYR A 228 -3.94 6.11 -22.36
CA TYR A 228 -4.16 4.76 -21.85
C TYR A 228 -4.51 3.77 -22.98
N GLU A 229 -5.33 4.20 -23.94
CA GLU A 229 -5.75 3.41 -25.09
C GLU A 229 -4.63 3.01 -26.05
N LYS A 230 -3.52 3.75 -26.04
CA LYS A 230 -2.32 3.37 -26.79
C LYS A 230 -1.51 2.26 -26.10
N GLY A 231 -1.77 2.01 -24.82
CA GLY A 231 -1.04 1.03 -24.02
C GLY A 231 -1.64 -0.38 -24.07
N TYR A 232 -2.94 -0.53 -24.28
CA TYR A 232 -3.59 -1.85 -24.38
C TYR A 232 -3.80 -2.29 -25.83
N VAL A 233 -3.97 -3.60 -26.01
CA VAL A 233 -4.32 -4.22 -27.29
C VAL A 233 -5.82 -4.48 -27.33
N LYS A 234 -6.52 -4.00 -28.36
CA LYS A 234 -8.00 -4.02 -28.39
C LYS A 234 -8.54 -5.40 -28.70
N ASP A 235 -7.78 -6.15 -29.50
CA ASP A 235 -8.12 -7.48 -29.98
C ASP A 235 -6.85 -8.34 -30.16
N ALA A 236 -7.06 -9.58 -30.63
CA ALA A 236 -5.98 -10.54 -30.83
C ALA A 236 -5.00 -10.10 -31.93
N ASP A 237 -5.47 -9.39 -32.96
CA ASP A 237 -4.65 -8.95 -34.08
C ASP A 237 -3.72 -7.81 -33.67
N ASP A 238 -4.21 -6.85 -32.87
CA ASP A 238 -3.38 -5.87 -32.17
C ASP A 238 -2.32 -6.54 -31.30
N GLY A 239 -2.72 -7.59 -30.56
CA GLY A 239 -1.84 -8.39 -29.71
C GLY A 239 -0.67 -9.02 -30.47
N LEU A 240 -0.94 -9.61 -31.63
CA LEU A 240 0.08 -10.22 -32.48
C LEU A 240 1.10 -9.19 -32.99
N ARG A 241 0.63 -8.03 -33.47
CA ARG A 241 1.51 -6.94 -33.93
C ARG A 241 2.41 -6.42 -32.81
N ALA A 242 1.83 -6.18 -31.63
CA ALA A 242 2.60 -5.74 -30.46
C ALA A 242 3.65 -6.78 -30.03
N ALA A 243 3.32 -8.07 -30.14
CA ALA A 243 4.25 -9.14 -29.81
C ALA A 243 5.44 -9.24 -30.78
N GLU A 244 5.22 -9.02 -32.07
CA GLU A 244 6.29 -8.96 -33.08
C GLU A 244 7.23 -7.77 -32.85
N GLU A 245 6.70 -6.60 -32.49
CA GLU A 245 7.51 -5.41 -32.19
C GLU A 245 8.37 -5.58 -30.94
N VAL A 246 7.80 -6.16 -29.87
CA VAL A 246 8.52 -6.40 -28.61
C VAL A 246 9.56 -7.52 -28.77
N GLY A 247 9.27 -8.54 -29.59
CA GLY A 247 10.08 -9.72 -29.78
C GLY A 247 9.74 -10.85 -28.79
N TYR A 248 9.63 -12.07 -29.32
CA TYR A 248 9.30 -13.25 -28.51
C TYR A 248 10.46 -13.72 -27.61
N PRO A 249 10.16 -14.32 -26.44
CA PRO A 249 8.83 -14.62 -25.88
C PRO A 249 8.14 -13.42 -25.21
N VAL A 250 6.80 -13.38 -25.28
CA VAL A 250 5.97 -12.30 -24.71
C VAL A 250 5.02 -12.81 -23.62
N MET A 251 4.46 -11.87 -22.85
CA MET A 251 3.49 -12.16 -21.77
C MET A 251 2.19 -11.40 -22.02
N ILE A 252 1.07 -12.12 -22.16
CA ILE A 252 -0.26 -11.53 -22.22
C ILE A 252 -0.76 -11.35 -20.78
N LYS A 253 -1.15 -10.12 -20.42
CA LYS A 253 -1.60 -9.79 -19.06
C LYS A 253 -2.86 -8.95 -19.12
N ALA A 254 -3.86 -9.32 -18.33
CA ALA A 254 -4.95 -8.41 -17.98
C ALA A 254 -4.39 -7.26 -17.13
N SER A 255 -4.75 -6.02 -17.48
CA SER A 255 -4.23 -4.81 -16.84
C SER A 255 -4.69 -4.70 -15.37
N GLU A 256 -5.93 -5.11 -15.10
CA GLU A 256 -6.57 -5.15 -13.78
C GLU A 256 -6.32 -6.44 -12.99
N GLY A 257 -5.55 -7.39 -13.54
CA GLY A 257 -5.30 -8.68 -12.88
C GLY A 257 -4.37 -8.55 -11.66
N GLY A 258 -4.93 -8.69 -10.45
CA GLY A 258 -4.21 -8.75 -9.18
C GLY A 258 -3.93 -10.19 -8.73
N GLY A 259 -2.64 -10.52 -8.55
CA GLY A 259 -2.18 -11.86 -8.14
C GLY A 259 -2.16 -12.89 -9.28
N GLY A 260 -0.94 -13.33 -9.65
CA GLY A 260 -0.66 -14.48 -10.52
C GLY A 260 -1.27 -14.44 -11.91
#